data_AF-A0A5N7W719-F1
#
_entry.id   AF-A0A5N7W719-F1
#
_cell.length_a   1.000
_cell.length_b   1.000
_cell.length_c   1.000
_cell.angle_alpha   90.00
_cell.angle_beta   90.00
_cell.angle_gamma   90.00
#
_symmetry.space_group_name_H-M   'P 1'
#
loop_
_entity.id
_entity.type
_entity.pdbx_description
1 polymer ?
#
loop_
_entity_poly.entity_id
_entity_poly.type
_entity_poly.pdbx_seq_one_letter_code
_entity_poly.pdbx_strand_id
1 'polypeptide(L)'
;MCAVLTPATTMAGTTTPAIIANTAKAALSCVSYSVEGVCFFLSCGWTGCWIRTSIKISHYVPDVVVSTYNEPLRHPWTDIGTVVATTLTTAGSALTGRLLDSSAGGLDSNSAMANFKGADAIGNPAGMFASMLASGGMFTMPKSIAFPTVSELAKFPSKELPNIGRQWTQVPASIAETVASDAKGLLSSESLLASLGTILKTIEGVKQVMEIAETVQQIQAGIAGLQQLSEILSGSTGGALFCPGGASYFNLHFQSELDAPFWRGIVPVEMIYPQAWVPGLGEIGSGYTQTWGNLYPRTGEIIQSHPVKASAVLAERVASIIYKEAQPHIYSRVQPSGGYRYFNYGEKRKWQMLYPQAWSGCQQFGQNDSLSLTSFGDGATSSDDGYAWNLWQKYTCCRRRGVYLYSVP
;
A
#
# COMPACT_ATOMS: atom_id res chain seq x y z
N MET A 1 41.40 -3.86 15.99
CA MET A 1 40.30 -3.19 16.70
C MET A 1 39.01 -3.90 16.30
N CYS A 2 38.45 -4.71 17.21
CA CYS A 2 37.13 -5.34 17.00
C CYS A 2 36.06 -4.25 17.08
N ALA A 3 35.31 -4.04 15.99
CA ALA A 3 34.10 -3.24 16.02
C ALA A 3 33.05 -4.01 16.82
N VAL A 4 32.72 -3.51 18.02
CA VAL A 4 31.60 -4.00 18.81
C VAL A 4 30.33 -3.57 18.09
N LEU A 5 29.62 -4.53 17.50
CA LEU A 5 28.24 -4.36 17.03
C LEU A 5 27.38 -4.14 18.27
N THR A 6 27.02 -2.89 18.56
CA THR A 6 25.99 -2.59 19.55
C THR A 6 24.66 -3.17 19.06
N PRO A 7 23.95 -3.98 19.86
CA PRO A 7 22.62 -4.46 19.48
C PRO A 7 21.71 -3.25 19.28
N ALA A 8 21.03 -3.20 18.14
CA ALA A 8 20.02 -2.19 17.89
C ALA A 8 18.95 -2.32 18.99
N THR A 9 18.70 -1.22 19.73
CA THR A 9 17.59 -1.15 20.67
C THR A 9 16.30 -1.46 19.92
N THR A 10 15.71 -2.61 20.18
CA THR A 10 14.36 -2.96 19.73
C THR A 10 13.41 -1.94 20.34
N MET A 11 12.98 -0.96 19.56
CA MET A 11 11.88 -0.09 19.98
C MET A 11 10.63 -0.97 20.17
N ALA A 12 9.73 -0.60 21.08
CA ALA A 12 8.45 -1.31 21.26
C ALA A 12 7.44 -1.02 20.12
N GLY A 13 7.77 -0.07 19.24
CA GLY A 13 6.96 0.38 18.10
C GLY A 13 7.60 1.60 17.44
N THR A 14 7.02 2.07 16.35
CA THR A 14 7.33 3.34 15.69
C THR A 14 6.26 4.40 15.98
N THR A 15 6.63 5.66 15.88
CA THR A 15 5.76 6.83 16.11
C THR A 15 5.74 7.70 14.86
N THR A 16 4.73 8.55 14.69
CA THR A 16 4.65 9.52 13.57
C THR A 16 5.95 10.33 13.39
N PRO A 17 6.56 10.94 14.44
CA PRO A 17 7.86 11.60 14.30
C PRO A 17 8.97 10.68 13.79
N ALA A 18 9.03 9.44 14.28
CA ALA A 18 10.04 8.47 13.86
C ALA A 18 9.85 8.08 12.38
N ILE A 19 8.61 7.89 11.93
CA ILE A 19 8.28 7.64 10.53
C ILE A 19 8.78 8.78 9.66
N ILE A 20 8.45 10.03 10.00
CA ILE A 20 8.88 11.21 9.23
C ILE A 20 10.41 11.27 9.14
N ALA A 21 11.09 11.14 10.28
CA ALA A 21 12.54 11.21 10.35
C ALA A 21 13.22 10.08 9.55
N ASN A 22 12.71 8.85 9.64
CA ASN A 22 13.28 7.70 8.93
C ASN A 22 12.97 7.76 7.42
N THR A 23 11.78 8.20 7.01
CA THR A 23 11.47 8.44 5.61
C THR A 23 12.38 9.52 5.02
N ALA A 24 12.61 10.63 5.74
CA ALA A 24 13.53 11.68 5.31
C ALA A 24 14.97 11.17 5.14
N LYS A 25 15.47 10.35 6.09
CA LYS A 25 16.80 9.73 5.99
C LYS A 25 16.95 8.83 4.76
N ALA A 26 15.90 8.06 4.40
CA ALA A 26 15.94 7.18 3.23
C ALA A 26 15.63 7.90 1.91
N ALA A 27 15.14 9.14 1.93
CA ALA A 27 14.77 9.87 0.72
C ALA A 27 15.93 9.96 -0.30
N LEU A 28 17.16 10.14 0.18
CA LEU A 28 18.36 10.26 -0.67
C LEU A 28 18.61 9.01 -1.52
N SER A 29 18.36 7.82 -0.98
CA SER A 29 18.55 6.55 -1.70
C SER A 29 17.29 6.08 -2.41
N CYS A 30 16.11 6.51 -1.97
CA CYS A 30 14.83 5.99 -2.44
C CYS A 30 14.16 6.77 -3.55
N VAL A 31 14.24 8.11 -3.53
CA VAL A 31 13.54 8.97 -4.49
C VAL A 31 13.97 8.68 -5.93
N SER A 32 15.26 8.40 -6.18
CA SER A 32 15.78 8.00 -7.50
C SER A 32 15.25 8.91 -8.64
N TYR A 33 15.48 10.22 -8.50
CA TYR A 33 14.98 11.23 -9.43
C TYR A 33 15.65 11.13 -10.81
N SER A 34 14.84 11.20 -11.87
CA SER A 34 15.29 11.20 -13.26
C SER A 34 14.41 12.08 -14.15
N VAL A 35 15.01 12.73 -15.14
CA VAL A 35 14.29 13.43 -16.20
C VAL A 35 14.14 12.47 -17.38
N GLU A 36 12.89 12.09 -17.69
CA GLU A 36 12.54 11.14 -18.75
C GLU A 36 12.06 11.82 -20.05
N GLY A 37 12.24 13.15 -20.19
CA GLY A 37 11.97 13.87 -21.43
C GLY A 37 11.02 15.07 -21.30
N VAL A 38 10.18 15.30 -22.31
CA VAL A 38 9.32 16.50 -22.41
C VAL A 38 7.92 16.14 -22.91
N CYS A 39 6.89 16.68 -22.26
CA CYS A 39 5.50 16.63 -22.69
C CYS A 39 5.09 17.90 -23.43
N PHE A 40 4.29 17.73 -24.48
CA PHE A 40 3.71 18.80 -25.29
C PHE A 40 2.21 18.90 -25.04
N PHE A 41 1.73 20.11 -24.78
CA PHE A 41 0.32 20.42 -24.51
C PHE A 41 -0.16 21.53 -25.43
N LEU A 42 -1.39 21.45 -25.91
CA LEU A 42 -2.09 22.52 -26.60
C LEU A 42 -2.86 23.36 -25.58
N SER A 43 -2.54 24.65 -25.50
CA SER A 43 -3.22 25.62 -24.65
C SER A 43 -3.91 26.65 -25.53
N CYS A 44 -5.24 26.68 -25.53
CA CYS A 44 -6.02 27.62 -26.31
C CYS A 44 -6.54 28.75 -25.42
N GLY A 45 -6.24 29.99 -25.80
CA GLY A 45 -6.87 31.19 -25.26
C GLY A 45 -7.85 31.78 -26.29
N TRP A 46 -8.38 32.97 -25.99
CA TRP A 46 -9.32 33.63 -26.90
C TRP A 46 -8.68 34.03 -28.24
N THR A 47 -7.38 34.31 -28.25
CA THR A 47 -6.66 34.82 -29.44
C THR A 47 -5.93 33.73 -30.24
N GLY A 48 -6.07 32.46 -29.88
CA GLY A 48 -5.41 31.34 -30.58
C GLY A 48 -4.92 30.24 -29.64
N CYS A 49 -4.29 29.22 -30.23
CA CYS A 49 -3.73 28.08 -29.51
C CYS A 49 -2.20 28.07 -29.59
N TRP A 50 -1.55 27.79 -28.45
CA TRP A 50 -0.09 27.71 -28.33
C TRP A 50 0.33 26.36 -27.78
N ILE A 51 1.45 25.84 -28.29
CA ILE A 51 2.08 24.66 -27.73
C ILE A 51 2.84 25.07 -26.46
N ARG A 52 2.51 24.44 -25.34
CA ARG A 52 3.18 24.57 -24.06
C ARG A 52 3.90 23.27 -23.75
N THR A 53 5.12 23.37 -23.25
CA THR A 53 5.90 22.21 -22.83
C THR A 53 5.95 22.07 -21.32
N SER A 54 6.14 20.84 -20.84
CA SER A 54 6.50 20.54 -19.45
C SER A 54 7.52 19.43 -19.43
N ILE A 55 8.48 19.51 -18.52
CA ILE A 55 9.44 18.43 -18.28
C ILE A 55 8.67 17.19 -17.81
N LYS A 56 9.07 16.03 -18.34
CA LYS A 56 8.64 14.71 -17.92
C LYS A 56 9.65 14.18 -16.90
N ILE A 57 9.18 13.95 -15.69
CA ILE A 57 10.02 13.56 -14.55
C ILE A 57 9.57 12.21 -14.03
N SER A 58 10.51 11.46 -13.45
CA SER A 58 10.26 10.18 -12.82
C SER A 58 11.01 10.05 -11.51
N HIS A 59 10.30 9.68 -10.45
CA HIS A 59 10.87 9.49 -9.11
C HIS A 59 9.93 8.65 -8.25
N TYR A 60 10.40 8.24 -7.08
CA TYR A 60 9.61 7.53 -6.09
C TYR A 60 9.12 8.48 -4.98
N VAL A 61 7.85 8.35 -4.62
CA VAL A 61 7.19 9.11 -3.56
C VAL A 61 6.84 8.18 -2.40
N PRO A 62 7.10 8.57 -1.14
CA PRO A 62 6.65 7.80 0.02
C PRO A 62 5.15 8.05 0.23
N ASP A 63 4.31 7.20 -0.35
CA ASP A 63 2.87 7.41 -0.40
C ASP A 63 2.16 6.92 0.85
N VAL A 64 2.41 5.66 1.24
CA VAL A 64 1.67 5.00 2.32
C VAL A 64 2.63 4.28 3.25
N VAL A 65 2.28 4.24 4.53
CA VAL A 65 2.84 3.32 5.51
C VAL A 65 1.90 2.13 5.59
N VAL A 66 2.43 0.94 5.38
CA VAL A 66 1.71 -0.32 5.47
C VAL A 66 2.17 -1.04 6.72
N SER A 67 1.24 -1.36 7.60
CA SER A 67 1.52 -2.08 8.84
C SER A 67 0.92 -3.48 8.78
N THR A 68 1.58 -4.44 9.41
CA THR A 68 1.04 -5.79 9.63
C THR A 68 1.23 -6.18 11.08
N TYR A 69 0.25 -6.81 11.70
CA TYR A 69 0.24 -7.08 13.14
C TYR A 69 -0.69 -8.24 13.47
N ASN A 70 -0.47 -8.87 14.62
CA ASN A 70 -1.34 -9.96 15.08
C ASN A 70 -2.53 -9.43 15.90
N GLU A 71 -2.33 -8.35 16.65
CA GLU A 71 -3.34 -7.79 17.55
C GLU A 71 -3.42 -6.26 17.40
N PRO A 72 -4.62 -5.66 17.32
CA PRO A 72 -4.80 -4.21 17.22
C PRO A 72 -4.11 -3.40 18.34
N LEU A 73 -4.04 -3.94 19.56
CA LEU A 73 -3.40 -3.28 20.70
C LEU A 73 -1.87 -3.26 20.60
N ARG A 74 -1.28 -4.20 19.87
CA ARG A 74 0.17 -4.31 19.63
C ARG A 74 0.55 -3.80 18.24
N HIS A 75 -0.17 -2.80 17.75
CA HIS A 75 0.09 -2.21 16.46
C HIS A 75 1.50 -1.57 16.41
N PRO A 76 2.31 -1.84 15.36
CA PRO A 76 3.69 -1.35 15.29
C PRO A 76 3.78 0.16 15.16
N TRP A 77 2.76 0.83 14.59
CA TRP A 77 2.62 2.29 14.64
C TRP A 77 1.74 2.69 15.83
N THR A 78 2.39 3.16 16.90
CA THR A 78 1.82 3.22 18.26
C THR A 78 0.88 4.39 18.54
N ASP A 79 1.07 5.53 17.88
CA ASP A 79 0.29 6.75 18.13
C ASP A 79 -0.94 6.88 17.22
N ILE A 80 -0.89 6.33 16.00
CA ILE A 80 -2.01 6.39 15.04
C ILE A 80 -2.61 5.00 14.79
N GLY A 81 -1.78 4.02 14.43
CA GLY A 81 -2.29 2.73 14.00
C GLY A 81 -3.00 1.94 15.10
N THR A 82 -2.54 1.99 16.35
CA THR A 82 -3.27 1.39 17.49
C THR A 82 -4.67 1.94 17.63
N VAL A 83 -4.84 3.26 17.51
CA VAL A 83 -6.15 3.94 17.61
C VAL A 83 -7.04 3.55 16.44
N VAL A 84 -6.51 3.56 15.21
CA VAL A 84 -7.24 3.16 14.01
C VAL A 84 -7.70 1.69 14.08
N ALA A 85 -6.82 0.77 14.46
CA ALA A 85 -7.11 -0.65 14.46
C ALA A 85 -8.15 -1.03 15.53
N THR A 86 -8.00 -0.48 16.75
CA THR A 86 -8.91 -0.77 17.88
C THR A 86 -10.32 -0.23 17.65
N THR A 87 -10.45 0.99 17.13
CA THR A 87 -11.75 1.62 16.85
C THR A 87 -12.52 0.90 15.74
N LEU A 88 -11.83 0.40 14.72
CA LEU A 88 -12.46 -0.31 13.59
C LEU A 88 -12.83 -1.77 13.90
N THR A 89 -12.39 -2.32 15.03
CA THR A 89 -12.72 -3.68 15.45
C THR A 89 -14.23 -3.87 15.65
N THR A 90 -14.94 -2.87 16.19
CA THR A 90 -16.40 -2.93 16.34
C THR A 90 -17.12 -2.90 14.99
N ALA A 91 -16.64 -2.07 14.06
CA ALA A 91 -17.17 -1.99 12.70
C ALA A 91 -17.02 -3.32 11.96
N GLY A 92 -15.83 -3.92 11.99
CA GLY A 92 -15.59 -5.23 11.37
C GLY A 92 -16.42 -6.37 12.00
N SER A 93 -16.65 -6.31 13.31
CA SER A 93 -17.49 -7.30 14.00
C SER A 93 -18.95 -7.23 13.52
N ALA A 94 -19.46 -6.01 13.31
CA ALA A 94 -20.79 -5.80 12.73
C ALA A 94 -20.86 -6.29 11.27
N LEU A 95 -19.80 -6.11 10.48
CA LEU A 95 -19.76 -6.55 9.07
C LEU A 95 -19.71 -8.07 8.92
N THR A 96 -18.99 -8.75 9.81
CA THR A 96 -18.87 -10.21 9.78
C THR A 96 -20.01 -10.91 10.53
N GLY A 97 -20.80 -10.17 11.32
CA GLY A 97 -21.79 -10.75 12.23
C GLY A 97 -21.16 -11.63 13.32
N ARG A 98 -19.85 -11.48 13.56
CA ARG A 98 -19.05 -12.27 14.50
C ARG A 98 -18.11 -11.34 15.27
N LEU A 99 -17.73 -11.73 16.48
CA LEU A 99 -16.65 -11.03 17.18
C LEU A 99 -15.34 -11.32 16.44
N LEU A 100 -14.66 -10.27 15.98
CA LEU A 100 -13.42 -10.43 15.20
C LEU A 100 -12.32 -11.15 15.99
N ASP A 101 -12.28 -10.95 17.32
CA ASP A 101 -11.38 -11.62 18.26
C ASP A 101 -11.63 -13.13 18.39
N SER A 102 -12.79 -13.62 17.91
CA SER A 102 -13.13 -15.05 17.88
C SER A 102 -12.92 -15.70 16.51
N SER A 103 -12.34 -14.98 15.54
CA SER A 103 -12.18 -15.45 14.16
C SER A 103 -10.80 -15.13 13.60
N ALA A 104 -9.89 -16.11 13.67
CA ALA A 104 -8.54 -16.05 13.10
C ALA A 104 -8.47 -16.46 11.61
N GLY A 105 -9.60 -16.43 10.89
CA GLY A 105 -9.73 -16.94 9.53
C GLY A 105 -11.12 -17.54 9.32
N GLY A 106 -11.66 -17.41 8.10
CA GLY A 106 -12.97 -17.95 7.69
C GLY A 106 -12.85 -19.16 6.75
N LEU A 107 -11.64 -19.54 6.35
CA LEU A 107 -11.37 -20.73 5.57
C LEU A 107 -11.12 -21.89 6.55
N ASP A 108 -12.05 -22.86 6.61
CA ASP A 108 -11.93 -24.09 7.42
C ASP A 108 -10.73 -24.93 6.95
N SER A 109 -9.53 -24.54 7.37
CA SER A 109 -8.31 -25.30 7.21
C SER A 109 -8.03 -26.03 8.52
N ASN A 110 -8.24 -27.35 8.54
CA ASN A 110 -7.81 -28.26 9.61
C ASN A 110 -6.28 -28.36 9.77
N SER A 111 -5.52 -27.49 9.11
CA SER A 111 -4.06 -27.48 9.09
C SER A 111 -3.57 -26.23 9.83
N ALA A 112 -3.28 -26.38 11.12
CA ALA A 112 -2.64 -25.36 11.93
C ALA A 112 -1.21 -25.09 11.44
N MET A 113 -1.00 -24.22 10.43
CA MET A 113 0.31 -23.65 10.05
C MET A 113 0.26 -22.27 9.35
N ALA A 114 -0.90 -21.59 9.27
CA ALA A 114 -0.98 -20.22 8.74
C ALA A 114 -1.26 -19.25 9.90
N ASN A 115 -0.40 -18.24 10.07
CA ASN A 115 -0.65 -17.15 11.02
C ASN A 115 -1.47 -16.08 10.31
N PHE A 116 -2.72 -15.90 10.74
CA PHE A 116 -3.53 -14.78 10.29
C PHE A 116 -2.99 -13.48 10.87
N LYS A 117 -2.84 -12.46 10.02
CA LYS A 117 -2.41 -11.13 10.44
C LYS A 117 -3.39 -10.05 9.99
N GLY A 118 -3.60 -9.08 10.87
CA GLY A 118 -4.17 -7.78 10.51
C GLY A 118 -3.19 -6.97 9.67
N ALA A 119 -3.74 -6.07 8.87
CA ALA A 119 -2.96 -5.16 8.05
C ALA A 119 -3.70 -3.84 7.81
N ASP A 120 -2.94 -2.76 7.65
CA ASP A 120 -3.48 -1.47 7.24
C ASP A 120 -2.54 -0.73 6.28
N ALA A 121 -3.11 0.23 5.55
CA ALA A 121 -2.37 1.21 4.78
C ALA A 121 -2.89 2.61 5.12
N ILE A 122 -2.01 3.43 5.70
CA ILE A 122 -2.29 4.80 6.08
C ILE A 122 -1.37 5.71 5.28
N GLY A 123 -1.90 6.81 4.74
CA GLY A 123 -1.11 7.79 4.00
C GLY A 123 0.09 8.29 4.79
N ASN A 124 1.28 8.23 4.19
CA ASN A 124 2.52 8.51 4.88
C ASN A 124 2.60 10.01 5.23
N PRO A 125 2.80 10.39 6.51
CA PRO A 125 2.94 11.79 6.92
C PRO A 125 4.07 12.55 6.19
N ALA A 126 5.14 11.86 5.81
CA ALA A 126 6.26 12.43 5.06
C ALA A 126 6.01 12.54 3.55
N GLY A 127 4.89 12.03 3.02
CA GLY A 127 4.49 12.22 1.63
C GLY A 127 4.25 13.71 1.29
N MET A 128 4.11 14.58 2.32
CA MET A 128 4.07 16.04 2.20
C MET A 128 5.40 16.64 1.78
N PHE A 129 6.41 15.85 1.40
CA PHE A 129 7.75 16.33 1.07
C PHE A 129 7.74 17.65 0.28
N ALA A 130 6.94 17.76 -0.78
CA ALA A 130 6.85 18.97 -1.60
C ALA A 130 6.16 20.16 -0.91
N SER A 131 5.08 19.93 -0.13
CA SER A 131 4.37 20.99 0.60
C SER A 131 5.09 21.41 1.87
N MET A 132 5.74 20.47 2.56
CA MET A 132 6.61 20.69 3.72
C MET A 132 7.83 21.51 3.34
N LEU A 133 8.39 21.27 2.14
CA LEU A 133 9.45 22.10 1.58
C LEU A 133 9.00 23.53 1.33
N ALA A 134 7.77 23.70 0.83
CA ALA A 134 7.19 25.01 0.54
C ALA A 134 6.73 25.76 1.81
N SER A 135 6.40 25.06 2.91
CA SER A 135 5.93 25.63 4.18
C SER A 135 7.04 25.82 5.22
N GLY A 136 8.31 25.62 4.87
CA GLY A 136 9.43 25.75 5.80
C GLY A 136 9.48 24.67 6.88
N GLY A 137 8.87 23.51 6.63
CA GLY A 137 8.92 22.35 7.53
C GLY A 137 7.80 22.27 8.58
N MET A 138 6.82 23.18 8.56
CA MET A 138 5.69 23.12 9.50
C MET A 138 4.70 22.01 9.10
N PHE A 139 4.40 21.13 10.05
CA PHE A 139 3.48 20.01 9.89
C PHE A 139 2.27 20.16 10.82
N THR A 140 1.07 19.99 10.27
CA THR A 140 -0.21 20.04 11.01
C THR A 140 -0.92 18.71 10.85
N MET A 141 -1.27 18.08 11.98
CA MET A 141 -2.11 16.89 11.98
C MET A 141 -3.50 17.20 11.38
N PRO A 142 -4.08 16.29 10.58
CA PRO A 142 -5.43 16.47 10.10
C PRO A 142 -6.42 16.30 11.26
N LYS A 143 -7.49 17.10 11.25
CA LYS A 143 -8.57 17.05 12.26
C LYS A 143 -9.42 15.78 12.17
N SER A 144 -9.36 15.07 11.05
CA SER A 144 -10.12 13.85 10.79
C SER A 144 -9.37 12.94 9.82
N ILE A 145 -9.46 11.62 10.01
CA ILE A 145 -9.00 10.62 9.04
C ILE A 145 -10.15 10.30 8.08
N ALA A 146 -9.91 10.34 6.77
CA ALA A 146 -10.87 9.82 5.81
C ALA A 146 -10.80 8.28 5.78
N PHE A 147 -11.96 7.63 5.78
CA PHE A 147 -12.07 6.17 5.78
C PHE A 147 -12.39 5.62 4.39
N PRO A 148 -11.98 4.36 4.12
CA PRO A 148 -12.43 3.62 2.96
C PRO A 148 -13.96 3.56 2.85
N THR A 149 -14.45 3.60 1.61
CA THR A 149 -15.87 3.38 1.32
C THR A 149 -16.02 2.18 0.40
N VAL A 150 -17.25 1.72 0.20
CA VAL A 150 -17.58 0.65 -0.76
C VAL A 150 -17.55 1.08 -2.22
N SER A 151 -17.16 2.33 -2.53
CA SER A 151 -17.24 2.85 -3.90
C SER A 151 -16.42 2.05 -4.91
N GLU A 152 -15.28 1.51 -4.50
CA GLU A 152 -14.46 0.64 -5.36
C GLU A 152 -15.05 -0.77 -5.43
N LEU A 153 -15.52 -1.33 -4.31
CA LEU A 153 -16.19 -2.63 -4.27
C LEU A 153 -17.45 -2.65 -5.18
N ALA A 154 -18.23 -1.57 -5.21
CA ALA A 154 -19.40 -1.47 -6.07
C ALA A 154 -19.07 -1.54 -7.57
N LYS A 155 -17.84 -1.17 -7.97
CA LYS A 155 -17.38 -1.25 -9.37
C LYS A 155 -16.92 -2.65 -9.75
N PHE A 156 -16.57 -3.50 -8.79
CA PHE A 156 -15.98 -4.82 -9.00
C PHE A 156 -16.74 -5.68 -10.03
N PRO A 157 -18.09 -5.85 -9.94
CA PRO A 157 -18.82 -6.68 -10.90
C PRO A 157 -18.73 -6.18 -12.34
N SER A 158 -18.68 -4.87 -12.54
CA SER A 158 -18.72 -4.23 -13.86
C SER A 158 -17.35 -4.02 -14.49
N LYS A 159 -16.30 -3.89 -13.68
CA LYS A 159 -14.95 -3.52 -14.13
C LYS A 159 -13.96 -4.66 -14.04
N GLU A 160 -13.91 -5.38 -12.91
CA GLU A 160 -12.86 -6.35 -12.65
C GLU A 160 -13.24 -7.77 -13.03
N LEU A 161 -14.51 -8.17 -12.88
CA LEU A 161 -14.96 -9.50 -13.33
C LEU A 161 -14.63 -9.78 -14.82
N PRO A 162 -14.86 -8.84 -15.77
CA PRO A 162 -14.45 -9.05 -17.16
C PRO A 162 -12.92 -9.17 -17.32
N ASN A 163 -12.14 -8.44 -16.52
CA ASN A 163 -10.68 -8.51 -16.55
C ASN A 163 -10.19 -9.88 -16.06
N ILE A 164 -10.77 -10.40 -14.98
CA ILE A 164 -10.49 -11.75 -14.46
C ILE A 164 -10.80 -12.78 -15.54
N GLY A 165 -11.96 -12.67 -16.20
CA GLY A 165 -12.31 -13.53 -17.34
C GLY A 165 -11.25 -13.52 -18.44
N ARG A 166 -10.67 -12.36 -18.77
CA ARG A 166 -9.54 -12.25 -19.71
C ARG A 166 -8.26 -12.88 -19.17
N GLN A 167 -7.96 -12.77 -17.88
CA GLN A 167 -6.78 -13.41 -17.29
C GLN A 167 -6.87 -14.94 -17.41
N TRP A 168 -8.05 -15.52 -17.21
CA TRP A 168 -8.27 -16.95 -17.41
C TRP A 168 -8.00 -17.42 -18.84
N THR A 169 -8.19 -16.57 -19.86
CA THR A 169 -7.84 -16.93 -21.26
C THR A 169 -6.34 -17.08 -21.49
N GLN A 170 -5.51 -16.54 -20.59
CA GLN A 170 -4.06 -16.62 -20.67
C GLN A 170 -3.51 -17.84 -19.92
N VAL A 171 -4.34 -18.55 -19.14
CA VAL A 171 -3.95 -19.76 -18.42
C VAL A 171 -3.98 -20.95 -19.39
N PRO A 172 -2.92 -21.79 -19.45
CA PRO A 172 -2.91 -22.99 -20.27
C PRO A 172 -4.10 -23.92 -19.97
N ALA A 173 -4.72 -24.48 -21.02
CA ALA A 173 -5.93 -25.30 -20.90
C ALA A 173 -5.78 -26.49 -19.94
N SER A 174 -4.59 -27.11 -19.88
CA SER A 174 -4.28 -28.21 -18.97
C SER A 174 -4.40 -27.87 -17.48
N ILE A 175 -4.22 -26.59 -17.13
CA ILE A 175 -4.39 -26.08 -15.76
C ILE A 175 -5.80 -25.52 -15.61
N ALA A 176 -6.32 -24.82 -16.61
CA ALA A 176 -7.65 -24.24 -16.55
C ALA A 176 -8.74 -25.31 -16.36
N GLU A 177 -8.64 -26.48 -17.01
CA GLU A 177 -9.68 -27.51 -16.93
C GLU A 177 -9.85 -28.12 -15.52
N THR A 178 -8.82 -28.08 -14.67
CA THR A 178 -8.87 -28.67 -13.32
C THR A 178 -9.38 -27.72 -12.25
N VAL A 179 -9.19 -26.41 -12.40
CA VAL A 179 -9.54 -25.41 -11.36
C VAL A 179 -10.52 -24.33 -11.83
N ALA A 180 -10.68 -24.12 -13.14
CA ALA A 180 -11.58 -23.10 -13.66
C ALA A 180 -13.06 -23.47 -13.48
N SER A 181 -13.41 -24.76 -13.40
CA SER A 181 -14.78 -25.18 -13.05
C SER A 181 -15.19 -24.69 -11.67
N ASP A 182 -14.25 -24.74 -10.72
CA ASP A 182 -14.47 -24.41 -9.32
C ASP A 182 -14.51 -22.88 -9.14
N ALA A 183 -13.58 -22.18 -9.78
CA ALA A 183 -13.60 -20.71 -9.86
C ALA A 183 -14.90 -20.20 -10.52
N LYS A 184 -15.37 -20.86 -11.60
CA LYS A 184 -16.63 -20.54 -12.26
C LYS A 184 -17.84 -20.86 -11.37
N GLY A 185 -17.80 -21.99 -10.66
CA GLY A 185 -18.83 -22.38 -9.69
C GLY A 185 -19.00 -21.32 -8.60
N LEU A 186 -17.90 -20.84 -8.03
CA LEU A 186 -17.89 -19.73 -7.06
C LEU A 186 -18.49 -18.46 -7.66
N LEU A 187 -18.10 -18.07 -8.87
CA LEU A 187 -18.63 -16.89 -9.56
C LEU A 187 -20.13 -16.97 -9.83
N SER A 188 -20.64 -18.14 -10.21
CA SER A 188 -22.05 -18.36 -10.51
C SER A 188 -22.92 -18.57 -9.26
N SER A 189 -22.32 -18.61 -8.07
CA SER A 189 -23.07 -18.85 -6.84
C SER A 189 -23.92 -17.64 -6.46
N GLU A 190 -25.23 -17.86 -6.32
CA GLU A 190 -26.16 -16.83 -5.85
C GLU A 190 -25.77 -16.31 -4.45
N SER A 191 -25.19 -17.18 -3.63
CA SER A 191 -24.71 -16.86 -2.28
C SER A 191 -23.59 -15.82 -2.27
N LEU A 192 -22.64 -15.88 -3.21
CA LEU A 192 -21.54 -14.92 -3.31
C LEU A 192 -22.05 -13.52 -3.67
N LEU A 193 -22.92 -13.44 -4.69
CA LEU A 193 -23.54 -12.18 -5.12
C LEU A 193 -24.46 -11.59 -4.04
N ALA A 194 -25.21 -12.43 -3.33
CA ALA A 194 -26.04 -12.01 -2.20
C ALA A 194 -25.20 -11.47 -1.03
N SER A 195 -24.06 -12.13 -0.73
CA SER A 195 -23.13 -11.70 0.32
C SER A 195 -22.50 -10.34 -0.01
N LEU A 196 -22.05 -10.16 -1.26
CA LEU A 196 -21.56 -8.87 -1.75
C LEU A 196 -22.62 -7.77 -1.63
N GLY A 197 -23.85 -8.05 -2.06
CA GLY A 197 -24.96 -7.10 -1.96
C GLY A 197 -25.32 -6.72 -0.51
N THR A 198 -25.15 -7.64 0.43
CA THR A 198 -25.36 -7.40 1.86
C THR A 198 -24.28 -6.48 2.44
N ILE A 199 -23.01 -6.76 2.14
CA ILE A 199 -21.87 -5.96 2.60
C ILE A 199 -21.97 -4.51 2.10
N LEU A 200 -22.33 -4.31 0.82
CA LEU A 200 -22.52 -2.98 0.25
C LEU A 200 -23.55 -2.14 1.04
N LYS A 201 -24.62 -2.76 1.54
CA LYS A 201 -25.67 -2.09 2.31
C LYS A 201 -25.28 -1.83 3.76
N THR A 202 -24.58 -2.77 4.41
CA THR A 202 -24.20 -2.64 5.82
C THR A 202 -23.22 -1.49 6.04
N ILE A 203 -22.31 -1.23 5.10
CA ILE A 203 -21.25 -0.21 5.26
C ILE A 203 -21.79 1.21 5.14
N GLU A 204 -22.86 1.45 4.36
CA GLU A 204 -23.49 2.78 4.31
C GLU A 204 -24.01 3.24 5.68
N GLY A 205 -24.31 2.28 6.59
CA GLY A 205 -24.68 2.55 7.99
C GLY A 205 -23.51 2.77 8.94
N VAL A 206 -22.29 2.34 8.58
CA VAL A 206 -21.07 2.50 9.38
C VAL A 206 -20.35 3.78 8.96
N LYS A 207 -21.01 4.94 9.11
CA LYS A 207 -20.31 6.25 9.02
C LYS A 207 -19.76 6.59 10.39
N GLN A 208 -18.49 6.31 10.62
CA GLN A 208 -17.76 6.80 11.79
C GLN A 208 -16.58 7.65 11.31
N VAL A 209 -16.66 8.96 11.55
CA VAL A 209 -15.51 9.86 11.45
C VAL A 209 -14.80 9.77 12.79
N MET A 210 -13.57 9.25 12.80
CA MET A 210 -12.71 9.41 13.97
C MET A 210 -12.23 10.85 14.03
N GLU A 211 -12.60 11.54 15.10
CA GLU A 211 -11.91 12.76 15.52
C GLU A 211 -10.58 12.34 16.15
N ILE A 212 -9.46 12.72 15.53
CA ILE A 212 -8.16 12.58 16.18
C ILE A 212 -8.06 13.73 17.19
N ALA A 213 -7.95 13.42 18.48
CA ALA A 213 -7.59 14.43 19.46
C ALA A 213 -6.21 15.01 19.09
N GLU A 214 -6.12 16.33 18.94
CA GLU A 214 -4.89 17.05 18.58
C GLU A 214 -3.79 16.84 19.65
N THR A 215 -3.01 15.75 19.56
CA THR A 215 -1.75 15.62 20.28
C THR A 215 -0.66 16.36 19.52
N VAL A 216 -0.81 17.69 19.42
CA VAL A 216 0.22 18.57 18.85
C VAL A 216 1.30 18.79 19.90
N GLN A 217 2.38 18.02 19.82
CA GLN A 217 3.70 18.55 20.14
C GLN A 217 4.40 18.84 18.82
N GLN A 218 4.87 20.08 18.65
CA GLN A 218 5.59 20.53 17.47
C GLN A 218 6.81 19.63 17.20
N ILE A 219 6.71 18.75 16.22
CA ILE A 219 7.84 17.92 15.78
C ILE A 219 8.75 18.80 14.91
N GLN A 220 9.64 19.56 15.55
CA GLN A 220 10.74 20.27 14.87
C GLN A 220 11.89 19.32 14.48
N ALA A 221 11.89 18.07 14.95
CA ALA A 221 13.07 17.19 14.92
C ALA A 221 13.32 16.39 13.62
N GLY A 222 12.46 16.47 12.60
CA GLY A 222 12.58 15.66 11.37
C GLY A 222 13.13 16.38 10.13
N ILE A 223 13.40 17.69 10.20
CA ILE A 223 13.40 18.58 9.03
C ILE A 223 14.81 18.83 8.45
N ALA A 224 15.87 18.59 9.23
CA ALA A 224 17.24 18.91 8.81
C ALA A 224 17.67 18.18 7.52
N GLY A 225 17.24 16.93 7.33
CA GLY A 225 17.54 16.17 6.11
C GLY A 225 16.74 16.62 4.88
N LEU A 226 15.58 17.25 5.08
CA LEU A 226 14.71 17.74 4.00
C LEU A 226 15.18 19.11 3.49
N GLN A 227 15.67 19.96 4.39
CA GLN A 227 16.21 21.28 4.05
C GLN A 227 17.40 21.21 3.08
N GLN A 228 18.28 20.24 3.28
CA GLN A 228 19.44 20.03 2.39
C GLN A 228 19.02 19.62 0.97
N LEU A 229 17.92 18.87 0.84
CA LEU A 229 17.31 18.51 -0.45
C LEU A 229 16.65 19.71 -1.13
N SER A 230 16.02 20.66 -0.39
CA SER A 230 15.54 21.91 -1.00
C SER A 230 16.67 22.71 -1.60
N GLU A 231 17.78 22.88 -0.90
CA GLU A 231 18.87 23.76 -1.34
C GLU A 231 19.50 23.25 -2.64
N ILE A 232 19.68 21.94 -2.77
CA ILE A 232 20.21 21.29 -3.98
C ILE A 232 19.28 21.47 -5.19
N LEU A 233 17.96 21.55 -4.96
CA LEU A 233 16.96 21.55 -6.05
C LEU A 233 16.32 22.92 -6.32
N SER A 234 16.35 23.84 -5.36
CA SER A 234 15.83 25.22 -5.50
C SER A 234 16.81 26.15 -6.22
N GLY A 235 18.08 25.79 -6.32
CA GLY A 235 19.14 26.64 -6.89
C GLY A 235 19.14 26.81 -8.42
N SER A 236 18.33 26.08 -9.20
CA SER A 236 18.45 26.14 -10.67
C SER A 236 17.16 26.17 -11.49
N THR A 237 15.99 25.81 -10.95
CA THR A 237 14.77 25.71 -11.77
C THR A 237 13.50 26.04 -10.99
N GLY A 238 12.89 27.20 -11.28
CA GLY A 238 11.69 27.68 -10.61
C GLY A 238 10.46 26.75 -10.79
N GLY A 239 9.93 26.24 -9.68
CA GLY A 239 8.54 25.80 -9.54
C GLY A 239 8.19 24.38 -9.98
N ALA A 240 8.18 23.47 -9.00
CA ALA A 240 7.59 22.12 -8.95
C ALA A 240 8.21 21.05 -9.88
N LEU A 241 9.41 20.57 -9.50
CA LEU A 241 10.10 19.41 -10.08
C LEU A 241 9.64 18.06 -9.51
N PHE A 242 8.57 17.98 -8.71
CA PHE A 242 8.09 16.70 -8.17
C PHE A 242 6.65 16.43 -8.58
N CYS A 243 6.40 15.21 -9.03
CA CYS A 243 5.07 14.61 -9.10
C CYS A 243 4.42 14.61 -7.71
N PRO A 244 3.18 15.13 -7.58
CA PRO A 244 2.38 14.88 -6.40
C PRO A 244 2.15 13.38 -6.24
N GLY A 245 2.26 12.88 -5.01
CA GLY A 245 1.79 11.54 -4.63
C GLY A 245 0.27 11.43 -4.76
N GLY A 246 -0.20 10.19 -4.82
CA GLY A 246 -1.62 9.84 -4.90
C GLY A 246 -2.24 9.48 -3.56
N ALA A 247 -1.41 9.27 -2.53
CA ALA A 247 -1.89 9.05 -1.18
C ALA A 247 -2.08 10.39 -0.48
N SER A 248 -3.22 10.54 0.17
CA SER A 248 -3.46 11.68 1.05
C SER A 248 -2.93 11.35 2.44
N TYR A 249 -2.23 12.29 3.07
CA TYR A 249 -1.55 12.08 4.35
C TYR A 249 -2.54 11.71 5.44
N PHE A 250 -2.22 10.69 6.24
CA PHE A 250 -3.07 10.08 7.27
C PHE A 250 -4.41 9.50 6.79
N ASN A 251 -4.79 9.64 5.52
CA ASN A 251 -5.98 8.96 5.05
C ASN A 251 -5.80 7.45 5.14
N LEU A 252 -6.83 6.78 5.65
CA LEU A 252 -6.86 5.34 5.72
C LEU A 252 -7.22 4.81 4.33
N HIS A 253 -6.27 4.15 3.68
CA HIS A 253 -6.45 3.55 2.37
C HIS A 253 -6.94 2.10 2.46
N PHE A 254 -6.50 1.36 3.47
CA PHE A 254 -6.92 -0.03 3.69
C PHE A 254 -6.86 -0.38 5.18
N GLN A 255 -7.77 -1.23 5.64
CA GLN A 255 -7.74 -1.77 6.99
C GLN A 255 -8.46 -3.14 7.05
N SER A 256 -7.78 -4.16 7.60
CA SER A 256 -8.23 -5.57 7.67
C SER A 256 -9.50 -5.85 8.49
N GLU A 257 -9.77 -5.09 9.54
CA GLU A 257 -10.98 -5.14 10.35
C GLU A 257 -12.19 -4.60 9.58
N LEU A 258 -12.05 -3.44 8.92
CA LEU A 258 -13.11 -2.94 8.05
C LEU A 258 -13.34 -3.86 6.84
N ASP A 259 -12.26 -4.44 6.31
CA ASP A 259 -12.26 -5.37 5.20
C ASP A 259 -12.44 -6.85 5.63
N ALA A 260 -12.83 -7.09 6.89
CA ALA A 260 -12.85 -8.43 7.48
C ALA A 260 -13.57 -9.51 6.65
N PRO A 261 -14.71 -9.26 5.98
CA PRO A 261 -15.36 -10.27 5.14
C PRO A 261 -14.45 -10.85 4.04
N PHE A 262 -13.59 -10.02 3.44
CA PHE A 262 -12.70 -10.42 2.35
C PHE A 262 -11.32 -10.81 2.88
N TRP A 263 -10.73 -10.00 3.76
CA TRP A 263 -9.39 -10.25 4.31
C TRP A 263 -9.31 -11.54 5.13
N ARG A 264 -10.38 -11.92 5.85
CA ARG A 264 -10.49 -13.20 6.59
C ARG A 264 -10.97 -14.36 5.72
N GLY A 265 -11.26 -14.14 4.43
CA GLY A 265 -11.73 -15.20 3.53
C GLY A 265 -13.15 -15.71 3.79
N ILE A 266 -13.98 -14.98 4.56
CA ILE A 266 -15.38 -15.34 4.79
C ILE A 266 -16.16 -15.32 3.47
N VAL A 267 -15.86 -14.34 2.61
CA VAL A 267 -16.35 -14.27 1.25
C VAL A 267 -15.18 -14.59 0.32
N PRO A 268 -15.15 -15.79 -0.31
CA PRO A 268 -13.98 -16.27 -1.05
C PRO A 268 -13.87 -15.66 -2.47
N VAL A 269 -14.12 -14.35 -2.62
CA VAL A 269 -14.06 -13.67 -3.93
C VAL A 269 -12.64 -13.71 -4.49
N GLU A 270 -11.62 -13.69 -3.65
CA GLU A 270 -10.22 -13.76 -4.08
C GLU A 270 -9.86 -15.11 -4.73
N MET A 271 -10.67 -16.16 -4.52
CA MET A 271 -10.48 -17.47 -5.15
C MET A 271 -10.97 -17.52 -6.60
N ILE A 272 -11.52 -16.45 -7.17
CA ILE A 272 -11.89 -16.44 -8.60
C ILE A 272 -10.72 -16.04 -9.50
N TYR A 273 -9.63 -15.52 -8.92
CA TYR A 273 -8.45 -15.09 -9.65
C TYR A 273 -7.60 -16.32 -10.04
N PRO A 274 -7.09 -16.40 -11.28
CA PRO A 274 -6.24 -17.53 -11.68
C PRO A 274 -4.95 -17.63 -10.85
N GLN A 275 -4.42 -16.49 -10.38
CA GLN A 275 -3.23 -16.43 -9.53
C GLN A 275 -3.44 -17.12 -8.16
N ALA A 276 -4.68 -17.31 -7.72
CA ALA A 276 -4.98 -18.03 -6.48
C ALA A 276 -4.81 -19.56 -6.62
N TRP A 277 -4.80 -20.08 -7.85
CA TRP A 277 -4.77 -21.52 -8.14
C TRP A 277 -3.52 -21.99 -8.85
N VAL A 278 -2.86 -21.12 -9.61
CA VAL A 278 -1.72 -21.50 -10.46
C VAL A 278 -0.42 -21.15 -9.74
N PRO A 279 0.35 -22.16 -9.25
CA PRO A 279 1.61 -21.90 -8.59
C PRO A 279 2.58 -21.16 -9.51
N GLY A 280 3.34 -20.21 -8.96
CA GLY A 280 4.30 -19.41 -9.72
C GLY A 280 3.69 -18.22 -10.46
N LEU A 281 2.35 -18.10 -10.52
CA LEU A 281 1.67 -16.96 -11.10
C LEU A 281 1.33 -15.94 -10.00
N GLY A 282 1.95 -14.76 -10.04
CA GLY A 282 1.70 -13.72 -9.02
C GLY A 282 2.47 -13.96 -7.71
N GLU A 283 3.70 -14.44 -7.80
CA GLU A 283 4.60 -14.62 -6.65
C GLU A 283 5.36 -13.33 -6.30
N ILE A 284 5.66 -13.13 -5.01
CA ILE A 284 6.58 -12.09 -4.55
C ILE A 284 8.01 -12.65 -4.56
N GLY A 285 8.68 -12.49 -5.71
CA GLY A 285 10.05 -12.95 -5.94
C GLY A 285 10.30 -13.29 -7.42
N SER A 286 11.29 -14.15 -7.68
CA SER A 286 11.64 -14.62 -9.02
C SER A 286 10.81 -15.83 -9.47
N GLY A 287 9.51 -15.85 -9.14
CA GLY A 287 8.58 -16.91 -9.53
C GLY A 287 8.99 -18.27 -8.96
N TYR A 288 9.14 -19.27 -9.84
CA TYR A 288 9.34 -20.68 -9.49
C TYR A 288 10.64 -21.00 -8.76
N THR A 289 11.69 -20.19 -8.94
CA THR A 289 13.01 -20.49 -8.36
C THR A 289 13.13 -19.98 -6.94
N GLN A 290 12.38 -18.94 -6.59
CA GLN A 290 12.33 -18.38 -5.25
C GLN A 290 11.17 -17.39 -5.13
N THR A 291 10.35 -17.62 -4.11
CA THR A 291 9.26 -16.74 -3.72
C THR A 291 9.25 -16.59 -2.21
N TRP A 292 8.91 -15.40 -1.72
CA TRP A 292 8.60 -15.19 -0.31
C TRP A 292 7.15 -15.59 0.00
N GLY A 293 6.29 -15.68 -1.02
CA GLY A 293 4.89 -16.07 -0.93
C GLY A 293 4.06 -15.56 -2.09
N ASN A 294 2.84 -16.09 -2.17
CA ASN A 294 1.85 -15.79 -3.21
C ASN A 294 1.12 -14.47 -2.95
N LEU A 295 0.90 -13.67 -4.00
CA LEU A 295 0.10 -12.44 -3.93
C LEU A 295 -1.40 -12.76 -3.78
N TYR A 296 -1.91 -13.80 -4.45
CA TYR A 296 -3.32 -14.19 -4.39
C TYR A 296 -3.48 -15.57 -3.73
N PRO A 297 -4.54 -15.80 -2.95
CA PRO A 297 -5.61 -14.86 -2.59
C PRO A 297 -5.10 -13.76 -1.65
N ARG A 298 -5.62 -12.54 -1.77
CA ARG A 298 -5.17 -11.39 -0.95
C ARG A 298 -5.85 -11.37 0.43
N THR A 299 -5.63 -12.42 1.20
CA THR A 299 -6.12 -12.59 2.57
C THR A 299 -5.01 -12.31 3.59
N GLY A 300 -5.38 -12.31 4.87
CA GLY A 300 -4.43 -12.19 5.99
C GLY A 300 -3.62 -13.45 6.29
N GLU A 301 -3.85 -14.54 5.55
CA GLU A 301 -3.22 -15.84 5.79
C GLU A 301 -2.06 -16.07 4.82
N ILE A 302 -0.89 -16.43 5.37
CA ILE A 302 0.29 -16.77 4.57
C ILE A 302 1.10 -17.84 5.31
N ILE A 303 1.58 -18.84 4.58
CA ILE A 303 2.48 -19.85 5.10
C ILE A 303 3.90 -19.42 4.75
N GLN A 304 4.63 -18.88 5.73
CA GLN A 304 6.02 -18.46 5.56
C GLN A 304 6.77 -18.59 6.89
N SER A 305 7.91 -19.27 6.85
CA SER A 305 8.73 -19.56 8.04
C SER A 305 9.29 -18.31 8.70
N HIS A 306 9.65 -17.28 7.92
CA HIS A 306 10.14 -16.02 8.45
C HIS A 306 9.02 -14.97 8.56
N PRO A 307 8.68 -14.50 9.76
CA PRO A 307 7.52 -13.62 9.93
C PRO A 307 7.66 -12.25 9.26
N VAL A 308 8.90 -11.76 9.07
CA VAL A 308 9.17 -10.53 8.32
C VAL A 308 8.96 -10.71 6.81
N LYS A 309 9.24 -11.91 6.25
CA LYS A 309 8.93 -12.24 4.85
C LYS A 309 7.41 -12.38 4.68
N ALA A 310 6.73 -13.00 5.65
CA ALA A 310 5.27 -13.07 5.69
C ALA A 310 4.66 -11.66 5.66
N SER A 311 5.15 -10.77 6.52
CA SER A 311 4.73 -9.37 6.58
C SER A 311 4.96 -8.63 5.26
N ALA A 312 6.12 -8.81 4.61
CA ALA A 312 6.42 -8.21 3.32
C ALA A 312 5.43 -8.64 2.22
N VAL A 313 5.05 -9.93 2.19
CA VAL A 313 4.04 -10.45 1.25
C VAL A 313 2.67 -9.82 1.53
N LEU A 314 2.24 -9.76 2.79
CA LEU A 314 0.97 -9.11 3.16
C LEU A 314 0.98 -7.62 2.80
N ALA A 315 2.10 -6.92 2.99
CA ALA A 315 2.23 -5.53 2.59
C ALA A 315 2.08 -5.35 1.06
N GLU A 316 2.60 -6.29 0.26
CA GLU A 316 2.38 -6.31 -1.19
C GLU A 316 0.94 -6.62 -1.58
N ARG A 317 0.25 -7.48 -0.83
CA ARG A 317 -1.20 -7.72 -1.01
C ARG A 317 -1.98 -6.42 -0.83
N VAL A 318 -1.75 -5.72 0.29
CA VAL A 318 -2.37 -4.42 0.58
C VAL A 318 -2.04 -3.40 -0.51
N ALA A 319 -0.78 -3.29 -0.92
CA ALA A 319 -0.38 -2.41 -2.02
C ALA A 319 -1.14 -2.75 -3.32
N SER A 320 -1.23 -4.03 -3.67
CA SER A 320 -1.95 -4.46 -4.87
C SER A 320 -3.46 -4.12 -4.84
N ILE A 321 -4.06 -4.06 -3.64
CA ILE A 321 -5.46 -3.65 -3.46
C ILE A 321 -5.58 -2.14 -3.70
N ILE A 322 -4.82 -1.33 -2.98
CA ILE A 322 -5.01 0.13 -2.95
C ILE A 322 -4.62 0.85 -4.25
N TYR A 323 -3.74 0.28 -5.08
CA TYR A 323 -3.32 0.88 -6.35
C TYR A 323 -4.14 0.40 -7.56
N LYS A 324 -4.87 -0.71 -7.44
CA LYS A 324 -5.76 -1.20 -8.50
C LYS A 324 -7.15 -0.58 -8.35
N GLU A 325 -7.94 -0.68 -9.43
CA GLU A 325 -9.34 -0.23 -9.44
C GLU A 325 -10.26 -1.42 -9.21
N ALA A 326 -11.42 -1.17 -8.61
CA ALA A 326 -12.53 -2.11 -8.56
C ALA A 326 -12.18 -3.49 -7.99
N GLN A 327 -11.26 -3.55 -7.01
CA GLN A 327 -10.90 -4.79 -6.32
C GLN A 327 -12.01 -5.21 -5.34
N PRO A 328 -12.18 -6.52 -5.06
CA PRO A 328 -13.23 -7.05 -4.17
C PRO A 328 -12.86 -6.87 -2.69
N HIS A 329 -12.56 -5.64 -2.31
CA HIS A 329 -12.17 -5.22 -0.97
C HIS A 329 -12.76 -3.85 -0.64
N ILE A 330 -12.79 -3.49 0.63
CA ILE A 330 -13.20 -2.18 1.14
C ILE A 330 -11.95 -1.33 1.34
N TYR A 331 -11.68 -0.44 0.38
CA TYR A 331 -10.46 0.36 0.35
C TYR A 331 -10.71 1.72 -0.31
N SER A 332 -9.86 2.69 0.02
CA SER A 332 -9.76 3.95 -0.73
C SER A 332 -8.58 3.85 -1.69
N ARG A 333 -8.87 3.90 -2.99
CA ARG A 333 -7.85 3.84 -4.04
C ARG A 333 -6.86 5.00 -3.90
N VAL A 334 -5.56 4.68 -3.92
CA VAL A 334 -4.49 5.67 -4.03
C VAL A 334 -4.46 6.14 -5.48
N GLN A 335 -4.85 7.38 -5.72
CA GLN A 335 -4.89 7.94 -7.06
C GLN A 335 -4.29 9.35 -7.06
N PRO A 336 -3.35 9.64 -7.99
CA PRO A 336 -2.77 10.97 -8.09
C PRO A 336 -3.81 12.06 -8.36
N SER A 337 -3.56 13.24 -7.80
CA SER A 337 -4.43 14.40 -7.93
C SER A 337 -4.44 15.00 -9.33
N GLY A 338 -5.42 15.87 -9.60
CA GLY A 338 -5.48 16.67 -10.83
C GLY A 338 -4.28 17.62 -10.99
N GLY A 339 -4.16 18.22 -12.18
CA GLY A 339 -3.12 19.21 -12.49
C GLY A 339 -1.81 18.63 -13.07
N TYR A 340 -1.63 17.32 -13.02
CA TYR A 340 -0.53 16.60 -13.67
C TYR A 340 -1.06 15.50 -14.59
N ARG A 341 -0.28 15.13 -15.59
CA ARG A 341 -0.49 13.93 -16.40
C ARG A 341 0.49 12.88 -15.93
N TYR A 342 -0.01 11.73 -15.54
CA TYR A 342 0.77 10.61 -15.02
C TYR A 342 0.91 9.52 -16.07
N PHE A 343 2.01 8.77 -15.97
CA PHE A 343 2.36 7.64 -16.82
C PHE A 343 2.74 6.48 -15.91
N ASN A 344 2.29 5.27 -16.26
CA ASN A 344 2.76 4.01 -15.67
C ASN A 344 2.71 3.98 -14.13
N TYR A 345 1.71 4.65 -13.55
CA TYR A 345 1.53 4.74 -12.11
C TYR A 345 0.99 3.42 -11.54
N GLY A 346 1.52 3.00 -10.40
CA GLY A 346 1.17 1.73 -9.73
C GLY A 346 2.02 0.53 -10.16
N GLU A 347 2.87 0.67 -11.19
CA GLU A 347 3.64 -0.45 -11.76
C GLU A 347 4.86 -0.85 -10.93
N LYS A 348 5.60 0.14 -10.40
CA LYS A 348 6.85 -0.11 -9.67
C LYS A 348 6.80 0.51 -8.29
N ARG A 349 7.17 -0.27 -7.28
CA ARG A 349 7.29 0.18 -5.89
C ARG A 349 8.57 -0.35 -5.25
N LYS A 350 8.99 0.31 -4.18
CA LYS A 350 10.09 -0.10 -3.30
C LYS A 350 9.61 0.05 -1.87
N TRP A 351 10.26 -0.67 -0.98
CA TRP A 351 9.91 -0.75 0.43
C TRP A 351 11.08 -0.38 1.31
N GLN A 352 10.80 0.40 2.33
CA GLN A 352 11.72 0.71 3.42
C GLN A 352 11.11 0.20 4.72
N MET A 353 11.87 -0.55 5.50
CA MET A 353 11.45 -0.94 6.84
C MET A 353 11.46 0.28 7.77
N LEU A 354 10.36 0.48 8.50
CA LEU A 354 10.24 1.49 9.55
C LEU A 354 10.29 0.85 10.95
N TYR A 355 9.82 -0.39 11.07
CA TYR A 355 9.81 -1.19 12.30
C TYR A 355 9.95 -2.68 11.94
N PRO A 356 10.72 -3.49 12.69
CA PRO A 356 11.38 -3.22 13.99
C PRO A 356 12.70 -2.43 13.91
N GLN A 357 13.35 -2.43 12.74
CA GLN A 357 14.60 -1.70 12.52
C GLN A 357 14.45 -0.77 11.32
N ALA A 358 14.55 0.53 11.56
CA ALA A 358 14.40 1.51 10.49
C ALA A 358 15.58 1.48 9.52
N TRP A 359 15.30 1.26 8.23
CA TRP A 359 16.32 1.28 7.19
C TRP A 359 16.55 2.70 6.65
N SER A 360 17.80 2.99 6.29
CA SER A 360 18.20 4.21 5.55
C SER A 360 18.11 4.05 4.02
N GLY A 361 17.54 2.95 3.55
CA GLY A 361 17.35 2.67 2.13
C GLY A 361 16.11 1.85 1.87
N CYS A 362 15.88 1.55 0.59
CA CYS A 362 14.72 0.79 0.15
C CYS A 362 15.13 -0.26 -0.88
N GLN A 363 14.32 -1.31 -0.92
CA GLN A 363 14.51 -2.46 -1.80
C GLN A 363 13.17 -2.96 -2.32
N GLN A 364 13.22 -3.83 -3.32
CA GLN A 364 12.05 -4.59 -3.75
C GLN A 364 11.96 -5.84 -2.88
N PHE A 365 10.75 -6.30 -2.58
CA PHE A 365 10.58 -7.59 -1.90
C PHE A 365 10.83 -8.77 -2.86
N GLY A 366 11.12 -9.94 -2.30
CA GLY A 366 11.37 -11.15 -3.08
C GLY A 366 12.79 -11.26 -3.66
N GLN A 367 13.77 -10.54 -3.11
CA GLN A 367 15.18 -10.67 -3.50
C GLN A 367 15.75 -12.03 -3.09
N ASN A 368 16.75 -12.49 -3.84
CA ASN A 368 17.38 -13.78 -3.57
C ASN A 368 18.42 -13.74 -2.46
N ASP A 369 18.05 -14.33 -1.32
CA ASP A 369 18.89 -14.47 -0.14
C ASP A 369 19.25 -15.93 0.20
N SER A 370 18.97 -16.91 -0.67
CA SER A 370 19.16 -18.34 -0.36
C SER A 370 20.62 -18.78 -0.25
N LEU A 371 21.53 -18.03 -0.87
CA LEU A 371 22.98 -18.25 -0.83
C LEU A 371 23.70 -17.27 0.11
N SER A 372 22.95 -16.42 0.81
CA SER A 372 23.50 -15.47 1.78
C SER A 372 23.79 -16.16 3.11
N LEU A 373 24.86 -15.76 3.81
CA LEU A 373 25.16 -16.20 5.17
C LEU A 373 24.12 -15.70 6.20
N THR A 374 23.29 -14.72 5.81
CA THR A 374 22.17 -14.21 6.60
C THR A 374 20.93 -14.08 5.70
N SER A 375 19.81 -14.68 6.11
CA SER A 375 18.50 -14.51 5.47
C SER A 375 17.95 -13.13 5.83
N PHE A 376 17.09 -12.58 4.97
CA PHE A 376 16.29 -11.40 5.26
C PHE A 376 15.50 -11.53 6.57
N GLY A 377 15.20 -12.77 6.99
CA GLY A 377 14.54 -13.09 8.25
C GLY A 377 15.37 -12.96 9.52
N ASP A 378 16.70 -13.03 9.43
CA ASP A 378 17.55 -13.31 10.60
C ASP A 378 17.91 -12.05 11.42
N GLY A 379 17.81 -10.86 10.82
CA GLY A 379 18.18 -9.59 11.48
C GLY A 379 17.03 -8.62 11.72
N ALA A 380 15.86 -8.89 11.15
CA ALA A 380 14.79 -7.89 11.03
C ALA A 380 13.43 -8.39 11.55
N THR A 381 13.44 -9.36 12.46
CA THR A 381 12.23 -9.95 13.05
C THR A 381 11.83 -9.20 14.33
N SER A 382 10.53 -8.96 14.49
CA SER A 382 9.94 -8.30 15.66
C SER A 382 9.51 -9.34 16.69
N SER A 383 9.69 -9.06 17.98
CA SER A 383 9.24 -9.95 19.06
C SER A 383 7.72 -10.10 19.13
N ASP A 384 7.00 -9.04 18.79
CA ASP A 384 5.54 -9.01 18.74
C ASP A 384 4.99 -9.35 17.36
N ASP A 385 5.87 -9.71 16.42
CA ASP A 385 5.52 -10.11 15.06
C ASP A 385 4.72 -9.04 14.26
N GLY A 386 4.83 -7.79 14.74
CA GLY A 386 4.35 -6.58 14.10
C GLY A 386 5.44 -5.87 13.29
N TYR A 387 5.07 -5.27 12.16
CA TYR A 387 5.99 -4.64 11.21
C TYR A 387 5.35 -3.41 10.59
N ALA A 388 6.16 -2.38 10.33
CA ALA A 388 5.75 -1.19 9.60
C ALA A 388 6.68 -0.94 8.42
N TRP A 389 6.10 -0.71 7.25
CA TRP A 389 6.80 -0.55 5.98
C TRP A 389 6.40 0.76 5.32
N ASN A 390 7.37 1.54 4.88
CA ASN A 390 7.14 2.69 4.02
C ASN A 390 7.14 2.25 2.55
N LEU A 391 6.05 2.49 1.84
CA LEU A 391 5.87 2.20 0.43
C LEU A 391 6.27 3.41 -0.40
N TRP A 392 7.37 3.26 -1.14
CA TRP A 392 7.86 4.20 -2.13
C TRP A 392 7.29 3.82 -3.49
N GLN A 393 6.34 4.60 -3.99
CA GLN A 393 5.67 4.36 -5.27
C GLN A 393 6.32 5.16 -6.38
N LYS A 394 6.64 4.52 -7.51
CA LYS A 394 7.18 5.23 -8.68
C LYS A 394 6.07 6.04 -9.35
N TYR A 395 6.35 7.31 -9.60
CA TYR A 395 5.55 8.21 -10.40
C TYR A 395 6.37 8.72 -11.58
N THR A 396 5.78 8.68 -12.76
CA THR A 396 6.26 9.45 -13.91
C THR A 396 5.18 10.46 -14.29
N CYS A 397 5.51 11.75 -14.36
CA CYS A 397 4.51 12.77 -14.63
C CYS A 397 5.03 14.01 -15.38
N CYS A 398 4.07 14.79 -15.90
CA CYS A 398 4.26 16.11 -16.47
C CYS A 398 3.22 17.07 -15.90
N ARG A 399 3.59 18.32 -15.61
CA ARG A 399 2.63 19.36 -15.20
C ARG A 399 1.70 19.67 -16.38
N ARG A 400 0.38 19.62 -16.17
CA ARG A 400 -0.59 19.93 -17.23
C ARG A 400 -0.51 21.42 -17.54
N ARG A 401 -0.36 21.73 -18.83
CA ARG A 401 -0.38 23.10 -19.38
C ARG A 401 -1.47 23.32 -20.42
N GLY A 402 -2.40 22.37 -20.56
CA GLY A 402 -3.46 22.36 -21.57
C GLY A 402 -3.94 20.94 -21.88
N VAL A 403 -4.46 20.73 -23.08
CA VAL A 403 -4.79 19.41 -23.63
C VAL A 403 -3.49 18.71 -24.02
N TYR A 404 -3.29 17.48 -23.56
CA TYR A 404 -2.07 16.75 -23.89
C TYR A 404 -2.07 16.32 -25.36
N LEU A 405 -0.92 16.46 -26.01
CA LEU A 405 -0.70 15.98 -27.37
C LEU A 405 0.12 14.68 -27.35
N TYR A 406 1.40 14.79 -27.00
CA TYR A 406 2.35 13.66 -26.94
C TYR A 406 3.52 13.98 -26.00
N SER A 407 4.39 13.00 -25.76
CA SER A 407 5.62 13.14 -24.99
C SER A 407 6.77 12.49 -25.72
N VAL A 408 7.96 13.09 -25.63
CA VAL A 408 9.21 12.56 -26.19
C VAL A 408 10.14 12.18 -25.03
N PRO A 409 10.84 11.03 -25.11
CA PRO A 409 11.87 10.63 -24.13
C PRO A 409 13.03 11.62 -24.00
#